data_AF-A0A6D0IC94-F1
#
_entry.id   AF-A0A6D0IC94-F1
#
_cell.length_a   1.000
_cell.length_b   1.000
_cell.length_c   1.000
_cell.angle_alpha   90.00
_cell.angle_beta   90.00
_cell.angle_gamma   90.00
#
_symmetry.space_group_name_H-M   'P 1'
#
loop_
_entity.id
_entity.type
_entity.pdbx_description
1 polymer ?
#
loop_
_entity_poly.entity_id
_entity_poly.type
_entity_poly.pdbx_seq_one_letter_code
_entity_poly.pdbx_strand_id
1 'polypeptide(L)' 'MAKVSLEKDKIKFLLVEGVHQKALESLRAAGYTNIE' A
#
# COMPACT_ATOMS: atom_id res chain seq x y z
N MET A 1 13.36 -8.20 19.84
CA MET A 1 13.52 -7.08 18.88
C MET A 1 12.15 -6.49 18.61
N ALA A 2 11.92 -5.22 18.94
CA ALA A 2 10.65 -4.58 18.63
C ALA A 2 10.49 -4.51 17.10
N LYS A 3 9.36 -4.98 16.58
CA LYS A 3 9.01 -4.81 15.17
C LYS A 3 8.81 -3.30 14.94
N VAL A 4 9.83 -2.64 14.39
CA VAL A 4 9.79 -1.21 14.05
C VAL A 4 8.86 -0.91 12.87
N SER A 5 8.41 -1.94 12.16
CA SER A 5 7.47 -1.81 11.05
C SER A 5 6.03 -1.75 11.54
N LEU A 6 5.36 -0.66 11.19
CA LEU A 6 3.90 -0.53 11.33
C LEU A 6 3.19 -1.69 10.59
N GLU A 7 1.99 -2.03 11.04
CA GLU A 7 1.14 -2.97 10.32
C GLU A 7 0.75 -2.39 8.96
N LYS A 8 0.83 -3.21 7.90
CA LYS A 8 0.63 -2.75 6.51
C LYS A 8 -0.75 -2.14 6.29
N ASP A 9 -1.75 -2.63 6.99
CA ASP A 9 -3.13 -2.11 6.99
C ASP A 9 -3.23 -0.65 7.47
N LYS A 10 -2.32 -0.24 8.38
CA LYS A 10 -2.25 1.12 8.91
C LYS A 10 -1.56 2.10 7.97
N ILE A 11 -1.02 1.65 6.84
CA ILE A 11 -0.33 2.49 5.86
C ILE A 11 -1.30 2.78 4.71
N LYS A 12 -1.90 3.97 4.71
CA LYS A 12 -2.81 4.43 3.65
C LYS A 12 -2.04 5.02 2.48
N PHE A 13 -2.23 4.45 1.29
CA PHE A 13 -1.70 4.97 0.04
C PHE A 13 -2.78 5.76 -0.69
N LEU A 14 -2.53 7.05 -0.97
CA LEU A 14 -3.40 7.88 -1.80
C LEU A 14 -2.79 8.00 -3.19
N LEU A 15 -3.55 7.62 -4.22
CA LEU A 15 -3.11 7.59 -5.61
C LEU A 15 -3.92 8.61 -6.41
N VAL A 16 -3.25 9.66 -6.88
CA VAL A 16 -3.86 10.74 -7.68
C VAL A 16 -3.36 10.70 -9.13
N GLU A 17 -4.02 11.44 -10.01
CA GLU A 17 -3.61 11.61 -11.42
C GLU A 17 -3.62 10.31 -12.25
N GLY A 18 -4.53 9.37 -11.94
CA GLY A 18 -4.78 8.21 -12.80
C GLY A 18 -3.58 7.28 -12.94
N VAL A 19 -2.96 6.89 -11.81
CA VAL A 19 -1.82 5.97 -11.80
C VAL A 19 -2.13 4.66 -12.54
N HIS A 20 -1.09 4.07 -13.12
CA HIS A 20 -1.22 2.82 -13.87
C HIS A 20 -1.68 1.67 -12.96
N GLN A 21 -2.60 0.81 -13.43
CA GLN A 21 -3.15 -0.34 -12.68
C GLN A 21 -2.09 -1.24 -12.04
N LYS A 22 -0.98 -1.43 -12.75
CA LYS A 22 0.20 -2.16 -12.28
C LYS A 22 0.76 -1.64 -10.94
N ALA A 23 0.60 -0.36 -10.62
CA ALA A 23 1.00 0.19 -9.32
C ALA A 23 0.10 -0.31 -8.19
N LEU A 24 -1.23 -0.35 -8.41
CA LEU A 24 -2.18 -0.95 -7.45
C LEU A 24 -1.89 -2.44 -7.25
N GLU A 25 -1.67 -3.18 -8.34
CA GLU A 25 -1.36 -4.60 -8.27
C GLU A 25 -0.07 -4.86 -7.48
N SER A 26 0.96 -4.03 -7.69
CA SER A 26 2.22 -4.14 -6.96
C SER A 26 2.05 -3.87 -5.47
N LEU A 27 1.25 -2.86 -5.10
CA LEU A 27 0.94 -2.55 -3.70
C LEU A 27 0.11 -3.67 -3.05
N ARG A 28 -0.89 -4.20 -3.74
CA ARG A 28 -1.71 -5.34 -3.26
C ARG A 28 -0.89 -6.61 -3.11
N ALA A 29 -0.03 -6.92 -4.08
CA ALA A 29 0.88 -8.07 -4.01
C ALA A 29 1.87 -7.96 -2.84
N ALA A 30 2.28 -6.74 -2.49
CA ALA A 30 3.08 -6.47 -1.30
C ALA A 30 2.28 -6.50 0.02
N GLY A 31 0.97 -6.76 -0.03
CA GLY A 31 0.08 -6.88 1.12
C GLY A 31 -0.45 -5.54 1.65
N TYR A 32 -0.44 -4.49 0.84
CA TYR A 32 -1.09 -3.22 1.18
C TYR A 32 -2.53 -3.23 0.66
N THR A 33 -3.48 -3.14 1.59
CA THR A 33 -4.92 -3.18 1.34
C THR A 33 -5.57 -1.80 1.41
N ASN A 34 -4.95 -0.87 2.11
CA ASN A 34 -5.46 0.48 2.37
C ASN A 34 -4.98 1.45 1.28
N ILE A 35 -5.55 1.33 0.08
CA ILE A 35 -5.20 2.13 -1.10
C ILE A 35 -6.45 2.87 -1.57
N GLU A 36 -6.37 4.20 -1.68
CA GLU A 36 -7.44 5.12 -2.09
C GLU A 36 -7.07 5.92 -3.34
#